data_AF-A0A2E6W691-F1
#
_entry.id   AF-A0A2E6W691-F1
#
_cell.length_a   1.000
_cell.length_b   1.000
_cell.length_c   1.000
_cell.angle_alpha   90.00
_cell.angle_beta   90.00
_cell.angle_gamma   90.00
#
_symmetry.space_group_name_H-M   'P 1'
#
loop_
_entity.id
_entity.type
_entity.pdbx_description
1 polymer ?
#
loop_
_entity_poly.entity_id
_entity_poly.type
_entity_poly.pdbx_seq_one_letter_code
_entity_poly.pdbx_strand_id
1 'polypeptide(L)'
;MAVAFSPGQELSRGDLDIFLTNPTGAVSNASQISYALYYFDEEEEDEVLIGNPNREPVNPSVGEYYAALLIPPSAEPGEYRIRWSFKEFANSPVQQVVMRFAVVESSSLIASSYTDEERSMIDKLRMLLRDQNPDKYYHFRPPEHEGSIGTYNRVFGQIWEDVELYEYLERSLDWWNMFPPETEEMNNITRLVRGKPVWRTAILWNAISHACFALMANWTADEFDYSIGGVSLTIEKSSKYETMKSSADMQFDKATEAKMMTVKIMRGLKQPKYGIGIRSAFGPHVGRGVLGPRNFL
;
A
#
# COMPACT_ATOMS: atom_id res chain seq x y z
N MET A 1 10.66 -7.21 -16.01
CA MET A 1 10.83 -7.13 -14.54
C MET A 1 11.49 -8.42 -14.10
N ALA A 2 12.63 -8.36 -13.43
CA ALA A 2 13.41 -9.52 -13.02
C ALA A 2 12.81 -10.12 -11.73
N VAL A 3 12.72 -11.45 -11.65
CA VAL A 3 12.31 -12.18 -10.45
C VAL A 3 13.38 -11.99 -9.37
N ALA A 4 13.02 -11.86 -8.10
CA ALA A 4 13.97 -11.61 -7.00
C ALA A 4 13.91 -12.72 -5.95
N PHE A 5 15.07 -13.14 -5.45
CA PHE A 5 15.21 -14.22 -4.46
C PHE A 5 16.15 -13.82 -3.32
N SER A 6 16.06 -14.52 -2.20
CA SER A 6 16.94 -14.30 -1.03
C SER A 6 18.11 -15.29 -0.98
N PRO A 7 19.28 -14.90 -0.43
CA PRO A 7 20.35 -15.85 -0.11
C PRO A 7 19.85 -16.99 0.78
N GLY A 8 20.21 -18.23 0.45
CA GLY A 8 19.75 -19.43 1.15
C GLY A 8 18.35 -19.91 0.79
N GLN A 9 17.65 -19.25 -0.15
CA GLN A 9 16.37 -19.71 -0.66
C GLN A 9 16.54 -20.92 -1.58
N GLU A 10 15.72 -21.95 -1.36
CA GLU A 10 15.60 -23.10 -2.27
C GLU A 10 14.61 -22.76 -3.38
N LEU A 11 15.08 -22.81 -4.63
CA LEU A 11 14.27 -22.54 -5.82
C LEU A 11 13.57 -23.82 -6.27
N SER A 12 12.28 -23.70 -6.52
CA SER A 12 11.39 -24.79 -6.87
C SER A 12 10.58 -24.48 -8.14
N ARG A 13 9.58 -25.30 -8.42
CA ARG A 13 8.71 -25.14 -9.59
C ARG A 13 7.95 -23.80 -9.47
N GLY A 14 8.01 -22.98 -10.53
CA GLY A 14 7.37 -21.66 -10.58
C GLY A 14 8.30 -20.47 -10.28
N ASP A 15 9.55 -20.74 -9.92
CA ASP A 15 10.56 -19.69 -9.67
C ASP A 15 11.34 -19.34 -10.95
N LEU A 16 12.21 -20.26 -11.41
CA LEU A 16 13.01 -20.13 -12.62
C LEU A 16 12.61 -21.21 -13.62
N ASP A 17 11.49 -20.98 -14.30
CA ASP A 17 10.91 -21.89 -15.27
C ASP A 17 11.08 -21.41 -16.72
N ILE A 18 10.99 -22.37 -17.65
CA ILE A 18 10.92 -22.14 -19.09
C ILE A 18 9.88 -23.08 -19.68
N PHE A 19 9.00 -22.51 -20.51
CA PHE A 19 7.98 -23.24 -21.24
C PHE A 19 8.35 -23.29 -22.73
N LEU A 20 8.40 -24.50 -23.27
CA LEU A 20 8.73 -24.78 -24.66
C LEU A 20 7.47 -25.14 -25.44
N THR A 21 7.25 -24.41 -26.53
CA THR A 21 6.20 -24.67 -27.50
C THR A 21 6.81 -24.89 -28.88
N ASN A 22 6.18 -25.76 -29.66
CA ASN A 22 6.54 -25.97 -31.05
C ASN A 22 5.97 -24.83 -31.93
N PRO A 23 6.32 -24.77 -33.23
CA PRO A 23 5.80 -23.73 -34.14
C PRO A 23 4.28 -23.73 -34.31
N THR A 24 3.59 -24.82 -33.97
CA THR A 24 2.11 -24.93 -34.00
C THR A 24 1.45 -24.48 -32.69
N GLY A 25 2.24 -24.00 -31.71
CA GLY A 25 1.75 -23.56 -30.40
C GLY A 25 1.45 -24.70 -29.42
N ALA A 26 1.79 -25.94 -29.76
CA ALA A 26 1.62 -27.09 -28.86
C ALA A 26 2.84 -27.23 -27.94
N VAL A 27 2.60 -27.56 -26.67
CA VAL A 27 3.66 -27.85 -25.71
C VAL A 27 4.48 -29.06 -26.15
N SER A 28 5.80 -28.93 -26.12
CA SER A 28 6.70 -30.01 -26.56
C SER A 28 7.97 -30.02 -25.73
N ASN A 29 8.48 -31.22 -25.43
CA ASN A 29 9.77 -31.38 -24.77
C ASN A 29 10.93 -31.10 -25.71
N ALA A 30 12.04 -30.60 -25.17
CA ALA A 30 13.30 -30.52 -25.87
C ALA A 30 13.96 -31.91 -25.96
N SER A 31 14.69 -32.17 -27.05
CA SER A 31 15.55 -33.35 -27.16
C SER A 31 16.72 -33.31 -26.19
N GLN A 32 17.22 -32.12 -25.87
CA GLN A 32 18.26 -31.89 -24.87
C GLN A 32 18.09 -30.47 -24.33
N ILE A 33 18.19 -30.29 -23.02
CA ILE A 33 18.15 -28.98 -22.37
C ILE A 33 19.15 -28.94 -21.21
N SER A 34 19.79 -27.80 -21.05
CA SER A 34 20.71 -27.51 -19.95
C SER A 34 20.63 -26.03 -19.60
N TYR A 35 21.10 -25.67 -18.41
CA TYR A 35 21.20 -24.27 -18.01
C TYR A 35 22.53 -23.96 -17.33
N ALA A 36 22.95 -22.70 -17.47
CA ALA A 36 24.10 -22.11 -16.79
C ALA A 36 23.64 -20.88 -15.98
N LEU A 37 24.27 -20.66 -14.82
CA LEU A 37 24.05 -19.47 -13.99
C LEU A 37 25.23 -18.53 -14.11
N TYR A 38 24.95 -17.24 -14.17
CA TYR A 38 25.95 -16.18 -14.20
C TYR A 38 25.60 -15.14 -13.14
N TYR A 39 26.63 -14.66 -12.45
CA TYR A 39 26.58 -13.40 -11.71
C TYR A 39 26.95 -12.28 -12.69
N PHE A 40 26.19 -11.18 -12.69
CA PHE A 40 26.50 -10.02 -13.50
C PHE A 40 27.13 -8.97 -12.59
N ASP A 41 28.41 -8.68 -12.82
CA ASP A 41 29.12 -7.62 -12.13
C ASP A 41 28.84 -6.29 -12.85
N GLU A 42 28.17 -5.36 -12.16
CA GLU A 42 27.83 -4.05 -12.72
C GLU A 42 29.07 -3.14 -12.86
N GLU A 43 30.14 -3.37 -12.10
CA GLU A 43 31.34 -2.52 -12.14
C GLU A 43 32.23 -2.85 -13.35
N GLU A 44 32.40 -4.14 -13.65
CA GLU A 44 33.22 -4.62 -14.77
C GLU A 44 32.40 -4.90 -16.05
N GLU A 45 31.06 -4.82 -15.97
CA GLU A 45 30.09 -5.21 -17.00
C GLU A 45 30.33 -6.66 -17.53
N ASP A 46 30.86 -7.55 -16.69
CA ASP A 46 31.21 -8.92 -17.05
C ASP A 46 30.27 -9.96 -16.40
N GLU A 47 30.18 -11.13 -17.04
CA GLU A 47 29.37 -12.27 -16.57
C GLU A 47 30.26 -13.38 -16.00
N VAL A 48 30.21 -13.58 -14.68
CA VAL A 48 30.96 -14.63 -14.01
C VAL A 48 30.14 -15.91 -13.93
N LEU A 49 30.61 -16.97 -14.58
CA LEU A 49 29.95 -18.29 -14.54
C LEU A 49 29.97 -18.87 -13.12
N ILE A 50 28.80 -19.26 -12.63
CA ILE A 50 28.63 -19.89 -11.32
C ILE A 50 28.47 -21.41 -11.49
N GLY A 51 29.47 -22.15 -11.03
CA GLY A 51 29.44 -23.62 -10.99
C GLY A 51 29.46 -24.29 -12.37
N ASN A 52 28.73 -25.40 -12.52
CA ASN A 52 28.72 -26.15 -13.78
C ASN A 52 27.93 -25.38 -14.87
N PRO A 53 28.48 -25.20 -16.09
CA PRO A 53 27.78 -24.57 -17.22
C PRO A 53 26.70 -25.45 -17.85
N ASN A 54 26.68 -26.76 -17.59
CA ASN A 54 25.73 -27.70 -18.19
C ASN A 54 24.91 -28.39 -17.08
N ARG A 55 24.09 -27.63 -16.35
CA ARG A 55 23.20 -28.20 -15.33
C ARG A 55 21.95 -28.76 -15.98
N GLU A 56 21.50 -29.91 -15.48
CA GLU A 56 20.26 -30.54 -15.95
C GLU A 56 19.06 -29.97 -15.19
N PRO A 57 18.05 -29.42 -15.88
CA PRO A 57 16.83 -28.94 -15.24
C PRO A 57 15.89 -30.10 -14.91
N VAL A 58 14.92 -29.81 -14.03
CA VAL A 58 13.85 -30.75 -13.71
C VAL A 58 12.69 -30.55 -14.68
N ASN A 59 12.13 -31.64 -15.19
CA ASN A 59 10.98 -31.65 -16.09
C ASN A 59 9.74 -32.22 -15.35
N PRO A 60 8.84 -31.37 -14.82
CA PRO A 60 7.63 -31.83 -14.13
C PRO A 60 6.48 -32.14 -15.10
N SER A 61 6.45 -31.54 -16.29
CA SER A 61 5.35 -31.62 -17.25
C SER A 61 5.84 -31.41 -18.68
N VAL A 62 5.07 -31.89 -19.67
CA VAL A 62 5.45 -31.76 -21.08
C VAL A 62 5.62 -30.29 -21.46
N GLY A 63 6.81 -29.95 -21.95
CA GLY A 63 7.18 -28.59 -22.35
C GLY A 63 7.57 -27.68 -21.20
N GLU A 64 7.56 -28.15 -19.94
CA GLU A 64 7.94 -27.35 -18.77
C GLU A 64 9.27 -27.82 -18.20
N TYR A 65 10.16 -26.87 -17.92
CA TYR A 65 11.43 -27.12 -17.24
C TYR A 65 11.67 -26.04 -16.20
N TYR A 66 12.25 -26.41 -15.07
CA TYR A 66 12.67 -25.44 -14.05
C TYR A 66 14.03 -25.78 -13.46
N ALA A 67 14.71 -24.74 -12.95
CA ALA A 67 16.01 -24.86 -12.33
C ALA A 67 15.87 -25.07 -10.81
N ALA A 68 15.96 -26.32 -10.37
CA ALA A 68 15.99 -26.66 -8.94
C ALA A 68 17.39 -26.39 -8.38
N LEU A 69 17.54 -25.34 -7.58
CA LEU A 69 18.82 -24.97 -6.97
C LEU A 69 18.63 -24.22 -5.66
N LEU A 70 19.59 -24.41 -4.75
CA LEU A 70 19.71 -23.60 -3.55
C LEU A 70 20.60 -22.39 -3.87
N ILE A 71 20.09 -21.17 -3.65
CA ILE A 71 20.92 -19.97 -3.72
C ILE A 71 21.90 -20.03 -2.54
N PRO A 72 23.22 -19.96 -2.77
CA PRO A 72 24.19 -20.00 -1.69
C PRO A 72 23.87 -18.94 -0.62
N PRO A 73 23.94 -19.27 0.69
CA PRO A 73 23.76 -18.27 1.74
C PRO A 73 24.79 -17.13 1.69
N SER A 74 25.93 -17.37 1.05
CA SER A 74 27.00 -16.40 0.80
C SER A 74 26.89 -15.72 -0.57
N ALA A 75 25.75 -15.85 -1.27
CA ALA A 75 25.54 -15.18 -2.55
C ALA A 75 25.50 -13.66 -2.34
N GLU A 76 26.27 -12.93 -3.12
CA GLU A 76 26.27 -11.47 -3.07
C GLU A 76 24.96 -10.93 -3.67
N PRO A 77 24.33 -9.92 -3.05
CA PRO A 77 23.19 -9.24 -3.64
C PRO A 77 23.57 -8.62 -4.99
N GLY A 78 22.69 -8.73 -6.00
CA GLY A 78 22.97 -8.21 -7.34
C GLY A 78 22.10 -8.83 -8.43
N GLU A 79 22.42 -8.50 -9.69
CA GLU A 79 21.78 -9.10 -10.86
C GLU A 79 22.44 -10.44 -11.20
N TYR A 80 21.61 -11.44 -11.48
CA TYR A 80 22.01 -12.76 -11.91
C TYR A 80 21.28 -13.13 -13.20
N ARG A 81 21.89 -14.01 -13.98
CA ARG A 81 21.35 -14.46 -15.26
C ARG A 81 21.37 -15.97 -15.35
N ILE A 82 20.27 -16.55 -15.80
CA ILE A 82 20.20 -17.95 -16.18
C ILE A 82 20.15 -18.05 -17.70
N ARG A 83 21.09 -18.81 -18.28
CA ARG A 83 21.14 -19.08 -19.72
C ARG A 83 20.69 -20.51 -19.97
N TRP A 84 19.51 -20.65 -20.54
CA TRP A 84 18.96 -21.92 -21.01
C TRP A 84 19.54 -22.24 -22.38
N SER A 85 20.02 -23.46 -22.57
CA SER A 85 20.52 -23.99 -23.85
C SER A 85 19.77 -25.27 -24.19
N PHE A 86 19.03 -25.31 -25.29
CA PHE A 86 18.21 -26.46 -25.66
C PHE A 86 18.21 -26.75 -27.17
N LYS A 87 17.82 -27.99 -27.51
CA LYS A 87 17.62 -28.48 -28.88
C LYS A 87 16.21 -29.04 -29.02
N GLU A 88 15.50 -28.63 -30.07
CA GLU A 88 14.19 -29.19 -30.43
C GLU A 88 14.30 -30.66 -30.84
N PHE A 89 15.28 -30.98 -31.70
CA PHE A 89 15.57 -32.35 -32.16
C PHE A 89 17.07 -32.66 -32.02
N ALA A 90 17.46 -33.93 -32.06
CA ALA A 90 18.88 -34.33 -31.93
C ALA A 90 19.81 -33.60 -32.94
N ASN A 91 19.30 -33.30 -34.13
CA ASN A 91 20.02 -32.63 -35.22
C ASN A 91 19.74 -31.12 -35.32
N SER A 92 18.91 -30.54 -34.44
CA SER A 92 18.61 -29.11 -34.49
C SER A 92 19.78 -28.29 -33.94
N PRO A 93 19.94 -27.02 -34.36
CA PRO A 93 20.87 -26.10 -33.71
C PRO A 93 20.49 -25.91 -32.24
N VAL A 94 21.50 -25.59 -31.41
CA VAL A 94 21.27 -25.20 -30.01
C VAL A 94 20.69 -23.79 -29.99
N GLN A 95 19.55 -23.64 -29.35
CA GLN A 95 18.95 -22.34 -29.07
C GLN A 95 19.30 -21.92 -27.65
N GLN A 96 19.48 -20.62 -27.44
CA GLN A 96 19.80 -20.05 -26.15
C GLN A 96 18.83 -18.95 -25.76
N VAL A 97 18.40 -18.96 -24.50
CA VAL A 97 17.53 -17.95 -23.91
C VAL A 97 18.12 -17.50 -22.59
N VAL A 98 18.22 -16.19 -22.39
CA VAL A 98 18.72 -15.59 -21.14
C VAL A 98 17.55 -15.01 -20.37
N MET A 99 17.41 -15.40 -19.11
CA MET A 99 16.46 -14.82 -18.17
C MET A 99 17.24 -14.16 -17.02
N ARG A 100 16.75 -12.99 -16.59
CA ARG A 100 17.37 -12.17 -15.54
C ARG A 100 16.60 -12.34 -14.24
N PHE A 101 17.33 -12.48 -13.13
CA PHE A 101 16.79 -12.50 -11.78
C PHE A 101 17.73 -11.71 -10.86
N ALA A 102 17.27 -11.34 -9.68
CA ALA A 102 18.07 -10.64 -8.68
C ALA A 102 18.19 -11.47 -7.40
N VAL A 103 19.35 -11.40 -6.75
CA VAL A 103 19.48 -11.84 -5.35
C VAL A 103 19.49 -10.58 -4.50
N VAL A 104 18.62 -10.54 -3.49
CA VAL A 104 18.42 -9.36 -2.66
C VAL A 104 18.54 -9.80 -1.20
N GLU A 105 19.18 -9.01 -0.34
CA GLU A 105 19.35 -9.38 1.07
C GLU A 105 17.99 -9.65 1.73
N SER A 106 17.91 -10.64 2.62
CA SER A 106 16.67 -11.00 3.31
C SER A 106 16.10 -9.84 4.15
N SER A 107 16.93 -8.85 4.51
CA SER A 107 16.58 -7.57 5.16
C SER A 107 15.97 -6.52 4.23
N SER A 108 16.00 -6.75 2.91
CA SER A 108 15.54 -5.83 1.87
C SER A 108 14.30 -6.30 1.12
N LEU A 109 13.69 -7.41 1.56
CA LEU A 109 12.25 -7.57 1.42
C LEU A 109 11.61 -6.49 2.28
N ILE A 110 11.30 -5.35 1.68
CA ILE A 110 10.46 -4.29 2.27
C ILE A 110 9.04 -4.87 2.40
N ALA A 111 8.85 -5.82 3.31
CA ALA A 111 7.62 -5.84 4.05
C ALA A 111 7.63 -4.52 4.81
N SER A 112 6.72 -3.61 4.51
CA SER A 112 6.50 -2.44 5.35
C SER A 112 6.33 -2.95 6.77
N SER A 113 7.36 -2.77 7.59
CA SER A 113 7.35 -3.25 8.97
C SER A 113 6.49 -2.27 9.76
N TYR A 114 5.17 -2.44 9.66
CA TYR A 114 4.23 -1.71 10.49
C TYR A 114 4.51 -2.05 11.94
N THR A 115 4.57 -1.02 12.77
CA THR A 115 4.55 -1.17 14.22
C THR A 115 3.23 -1.82 14.67
N ASP A 116 3.22 -2.44 15.85
CA ASP A 116 2.01 -3.09 16.39
C ASP A 116 0.81 -2.12 16.47
N GLU A 117 1.07 -0.85 16.73
CA GLU A 117 0.05 0.20 16.76
C GLU A 117 -0.55 0.48 15.38
N GLU A 118 0.30 0.53 14.35
CA GLU A 118 -0.11 0.77 12.96
C GLU A 118 -0.90 -0.43 12.45
N ARG A 119 -0.38 -1.64 12.69
CA ARG A 119 -1.06 -2.89 12.35
C ARG A 119 -2.43 -2.98 13.01
N SER A 120 -2.54 -2.60 14.29
CA SER A 120 -3.82 -2.57 14.99
C SER A 120 -4.83 -1.59 14.35
N MET A 121 -4.38 -0.47 13.80
CA MET A 121 -5.25 0.49 13.12
C MET A 121 -5.66 -0.02 11.73
N ILE A 122 -4.72 -0.61 10.98
CA ILE A 122 -4.99 -1.26 9.69
C ILE A 122 -6.02 -2.37 9.86
N ASP A 123 -5.84 -3.27 10.83
CA ASP A 123 -6.77 -4.38 11.11
C ASP A 123 -8.18 -3.89 11.47
N LYS A 124 -8.28 -2.78 12.22
CA LYS A 124 -9.57 -2.16 12.56
C LYS A 124 -10.24 -1.55 11.34
N LEU A 125 -9.48 -0.81 10.52
CA LEU A 125 -10.00 -0.21 9.30
C LEU A 125 -10.50 -1.29 8.34
N ARG A 126 -9.71 -2.34 8.15
CA ARG A 126 -10.07 -3.55 7.41
C ARG A 126 -11.37 -4.17 7.90
N MET A 127 -11.53 -4.31 9.22
CA MET A 127 -12.75 -4.84 9.81
C MET A 127 -13.98 -3.95 9.55
N LEU A 128 -13.81 -2.63 9.63
CA LEU A 128 -14.88 -1.66 9.38
C LEU A 128 -15.31 -1.61 7.91
N LEU A 129 -14.34 -1.70 6.99
CA LEU A 129 -14.59 -1.76 5.55
C LEU A 129 -15.21 -3.08 5.10
N ARG A 130 -15.32 -4.07 6.00
CA ARG A 130 -15.72 -5.45 5.65
C ARG A 130 -14.93 -5.95 4.46
N ASP A 131 -13.63 -5.72 4.54
CA ASP A 131 -12.63 -6.09 3.55
C ASP A 131 -12.39 -7.61 3.59
N GLN A 132 -13.47 -8.34 3.32
CA GLN A 132 -13.49 -9.76 2.99
C GLN A 132 -14.07 -9.83 1.60
N ASN A 133 -13.25 -10.21 0.63
CA ASN A 133 -13.68 -10.47 -0.72
C ASN A 133 -14.80 -11.52 -0.69
N PRO A 134 -16.03 -11.18 -1.14
CA PRO A 134 -17.13 -12.14 -1.18
C PRO A 134 -16.82 -13.35 -2.08
N ASP A 135 -15.90 -13.23 -3.05
CA ASP A 135 -15.45 -14.35 -3.91
C ASP A 135 -14.68 -15.42 -3.12
N LYS A 136 -14.23 -15.13 -1.88
CA LYS A 136 -13.68 -16.14 -0.96
C LYS A 136 -14.74 -17.17 -0.52
N TYR A 137 -16.02 -16.81 -0.58
CA TYR A 137 -17.14 -17.66 -0.14
C TYR A 137 -18.27 -17.84 -1.17
N TYR A 138 -18.37 -16.99 -2.21
CA TYR A 138 -19.43 -17.01 -3.21
C TYR A 138 -18.88 -16.91 -4.64
N HIS A 139 -19.01 -18.00 -5.41
CA HIS A 139 -18.51 -18.13 -6.79
C HIS A 139 -19.44 -17.50 -7.85
N PHE A 140 -19.55 -16.17 -7.91
CA PHE A 140 -20.36 -15.48 -8.93
C PHE A 140 -19.56 -14.92 -10.13
N ARG A 141 -18.23 -15.04 -10.13
CA ARG A 141 -17.36 -14.75 -11.29
C ARG A 141 -16.68 -16.02 -11.78
N PRO A 142 -16.43 -16.17 -13.10
CA PRO A 142 -15.59 -17.26 -13.60
C PRO A 142 -14.22 -17.17 -12.90
N PRO A 143 -13.66 -18.29 -12.43
CA PRO A 143 -12.39 -18.27 -11.73
C PRO A 143 -11.29 -17.79 -12.69
N GLU A 144 -10.72 -16.62 -12.42
CA GLU A 144 -9.37 -16.34 -12.89
C GLU A 144 -8.44 -17.26 -12.09
N HIS A 145 -7.68 -18.09 -12.79
CA HIS A 145 -6.71 -18.98 -12.16
C HIS A 145 -5.67 -18.15 -11.39
N GLU A 146 -5.26 -18.67 -10.23
CA GLU A 146 -4.24 -18.08 -9.35
C GLU A 146 -3.06 -17.56 -10.18
N GLY A 147 -2.86 -16.24 -10.18
CA GLY A 147 -1.71 -15.59 -10.79
C GLY A 147 -0.78 -15.10 -9.70
N SER A 148 0.35 -15.77 -9.50
CA SER A 148 1.46 -15.27 -8.71
C SER A 148 2.19 -14.18 -9.51
N ILE A 149 2.07 -12.91 -9.09
CA ILE A 149 2.97 -11.83 -9.51
C ILE A 149 3.89 -11.51 -8.32
N GLY A 150 4.97 -12.28 -8.19
CA GLY A 150 6.04 -12.05 -7.20
C GLY A 150 5.68 -12.29 -5.73
N THR A 151 6.41 -11.62 -4.83
CA THR A 151 6.30 -11.66 -3.35
C THR A 151 5.19 -10.76 -2.78
N TYR A 152 4.40 -10.09 -3.62
CA TYR A 152 3.21 -9.41 -3.14
C TYR A 152 2.14 -10.47 -2.89
N ASN A 153 1.81 -10.67 -1.62
CA ASN A 153 0.53 -11.25 -1.25
C ASN A 153 -0.56 -10.27 -1.70
N ARG A 154 -0.97 -10.32 -2.98
CA ARG A 154 -2.35 -10.01 -3.30
C ARG A 154 -3.14 -11.12 -2.64
N VAL A 155 -3.42 -10.98 -1.34
CA VAL A 155 -4.19 -11.96 -0.58
C VAL A 155 -5.54 -12.02 -1.27
N PHE A 156 -5.76 -13.05 -2.11
CA PHE A 156 -7.04 -13.33 -2.72
C PHE A 156 -8.04 -13.51 -1.57
N GLY A 157 -8.80 -12.45 -1.28
CA GLY A 157 -9.53 -12.36 -0.03
C GLY A 157 -9.74 -10.96 0.52
N GLN A 158 -8.95 -9.97 0.12
CA GLN A 158 -9.09 -8.56 0.54
C GLN A 158 -9.13 -7.66 -0.69
N ILE A 159 -9.98 -6.64 -0.66
CA ILE A 159 -10.13 -5.58 -1.65
C ILE A 159 -8.93 -4.62 -1.58
N TRP A 160 -8.35 -4.43 -0.38
CA TRP A 160 -7.30 -3.45 -0.12
C TRP A 160 -6.00 -4.07 0.35
N GLU A 161 -4.88 -3.52 -0.12
CA GLU A 161 -3.56 -3.82 0.43
C GLU A 161 -3.32 -3.08 1.75
N ASP A 162 -2.49 -3.65 2.64
CA ASP A 162 -2.15 -3.01 3.92
C ASP A 162 -1.54 -1.62 3.74
N VAL A 163 -0.78 -1.42 2.66
CA VAL A 163 -0.15 -0.13 2.31
C VAL A 163 -1.17 0.93 1.94
N GLU A 164 -2.22 0.56 1.20
CA GLU A 164 -3.30 1.49 0.85
C GLU A 164 -4.09 1.90 2.09
N LEU A 165 -4.39 0.93 2.96
CA LEU A 165 -5.08 1.19 4.22
C LEU A 165 -4.25 2.09 5.15
N TYR A 166 -2.94 1.89 5.19
CA TYR A 166 -2.03 2.75 5.96
C TYR A 166 -2.02 4.18 5.42
N GLU A 167 -1.90 4.37 4.10
CA GLU A 167 -1.94 5.68 3.46
C GLU A 167 -3.26 6.42 3.76
N TYR A 168 -4.40 5.73 3.73
CA TYR A 168 -5.68 6.34 4.10
C TYR A 168 -5.73 6.79 5.57
N LEU A 169 -5.09 6.05 6.47
CA LEU A 169 -4.98 6.43 7.88
C LEU A 169 -4.07 7.66 8.05
N GLU A 170 -2.94 7.75 7.35
CA GLU A 170 -2.04 8.89 7.42
C GLU A 170 -2.70 10.16 6.88
N ARG A 171 -3.34 10.10 5.70
CA ARG A 171 -4.11 11.23 5.15
C ARG A 171 -5.21 11.70 6.09
N SER A 172 -5.86 10.76 6.77
CA SER A 172 -6.89 11.07 7.77
C SER A 172 -6.32 11.79 8.98
N LEU A 173 -5.12 11.41 9.42
CA LEU A 173 -4.40 12.06 10.51
C LEU A 173 -3.97 13.47 10.13
N ASP A 174 -3.42 13.66 8.93
CA ASP A 174 -3.04 14.98 8.42
C ASP A 174 -4.25 15.90 8.37
N TRP A 175 -5.36 15.42 7.81
CA TRP A 175 -6.61 16.18 7.76
C TRP A 175 -7.12 16.51 9.17
N TRP A 176 -7.08 15.55 10.10
CA TRP A 176 -7.46 15.78 11.48
C TRP A 176 -6.59 16.86 12.13
N ASN A 177 -5.28 16.88 11.85
CA ASN A 177 -4.34 17.84 12.38
C ASN A 177 -4.53 19.26 11.83
N MET A 178 -5.09 19.42 10.62
CA MET A 178 -5.46 20.72 10.07
C MET A 178 -6.54 21.44 10.90
N PHE A 179 -7.35 20.71 11.67
CA PHE A 179 -8.40 21.31 12.50
C PHE A 179 -7.90 21.67 13.91
N PRO A 180 -8.35 22.80 14.49
CA PRO A 180 -7.97 23.19 15.83
C PRO A 180 -8.53 22.25 16.92
N PRO A 181 -7.85 22.07 18.07
CA PRO A 181 -6.52 22.60 18.38
C PRO A 181 -5.45 21.96 17.49
N GLU A 182 -4.42 22.75 17.22
CA GLU A 182 -3.26 22.35 16.45
C GLU A 182 -2.56 21.16 17.12
N THR A 183 -2.40 20.08 16.36
CA THR A 183 -1.90 18.79 16.88
C THR A 183 -0.77 18.24 16.01
N GLU A 184 0.06 19.13 15.46
CA GLU A 184 1.18 18.81 14.56
C GLU A 184 2.20 17.82 15.16
N GLU A 185 2.29 17.77 16.49
CA GLU A 185 3.13 16.78 17.19
C GLU A 185 2.69 15.32 16.92
N MET A 186 1.42 15.11 16.54
CA MET A 186 0.86 13.82 16.15
C MET A 186 1.02 13.58 14.66
N ASN A 187 2.28 13.48 14.23
CA ASN A 187 2.67 13.38 12.83
C ASN A 187 2.76 11.94 12.29
N ASN A 188 2.40 10.93 13.09
CA ASN A 188 2.28 9.55 12.61
C ASN A 188 1.28 8.75 13.46
N ILE A 189 0.85 7.61 12.91
CA ILE A 189 -0.17 6.75 13.52
C ILE A 189 0.30 6.19 14.87
N THR A 190 1.56 5.78 15.01
CA THR A 190 2.10 5.26 16.28
C THR A 190 1.99 6.30 17.41
N ARG A 191 2.34 7.57 17.13
CA ARG A 191 2.24 8.67 18.11
C ARG A 191 0.79 9.01 18.44
N LEU A 192 -0.11 9.01 17.46
CA LEU A 192 -1.54 9.16 17.70
C LEU A 192 -2.05 8.08 18.67
N VAL A 193 -1.74 6.81 18.39
CA VAL A 193 -2.24 5.68 19.19
C VAL A 193 -1.70 5.72 20.62
N ARG A 194 -0.42 6.08 20.81
CA ARG A 194 0.20 6.18 22.14
C ARG A 194 -0.21 7.44 22.91
N GLY A 195 -0.30 8.58 22.23
CA GLY A 195 -0.54 9.89 22.87
C GLY A 195 -2.01 10.22 23.06
N LYS A 196 -2.87 9.99 22.06
CA LYS A 196 -4.31 10.27 22.10
C LYS A 196 -5.12 9.13 21.45
N PRO A 197 -5.17 7.95 22.09
CA PRO A 197 -5.93 6.80 21.58
C PRO A 197 -7.44 7.08 21.42
N VAL A 198 -7.97 8.13 22.05
CA VAL A 198 -9.36 8.58 21.92
C VAL A 198 -9.71 9.10 20.53
N TRP A 199 -8.72 9.55 19.74
CA TRP A 199 -8.95 10.07 18.39
C TRP A 199 -8.97 9.00 17.31
N ARG A 200 -8.58 7.76 17.63
CA ARG A 200 -8.52 6.64 16.67
C ARG A 200 -9.82 6.47 15.89
N THR A 201 -10.97 6.58 16.57
CA THR A 201 -12.28 6.43 15.91
C THR A 201 -12.55 7.50 14.87
N ALA A 202 -12.15 8.75 15.12
CA ALA A 202 -12.31 9.84 14.16
C ALA A 202 -11.43 9.61 12.92
N ILE A 203 -10.17 9.21 13.15
CA ILE A 203 -9.24 8.88 12.06
C ILE A 203 -9.77 7.71 11.21
N LEU A 204 -10.34 6.68 11.85
CA LEU A 204 -10.94 5.55 11.13
C LEU A 204 -12.13 5.97 10.26
N TRP A 205 -12.96 6.91 10.71
CA TRP A 205 -14.08 7.41 9.90
C TRP A 205 -13.61 8.13 8.64
N ASN A 206 -12.59 9.00 8.74
CA ASN A 206 -12.06 9.65 7.56
C ASN A 206 -11.32 8.67 6.64
N ALA A 207 -10.64 7.66 7.20
CA ALA A 207 -9.95 6.66 6.41
C ALA A 207 -10.94 5.81 5.59
N ILE A 208 -12.13 5.55 6.13
CA ILE A 208 -13.24 4.94 5.38
C ILE A 208 -13.68 5.84 4.22
N SER A 209 -13.79 7.17 4.44
CA SER A 209 -14.14 8.11 3.37
C SER A 209 -13.13 8.07 2.22
N HIS A 210 -11.83 8.08 2.53
CA HIS A 210 -10.77 7.97 1.53
C HIS A 210 -10.80 6.62 0.78
N ALA A 211 -10.99 5.51 1.49
CA ALA A 211 -11.15 4.19 0.86
C ALA A 211 -12.38 4.13 -0.07
N CYS A 212 -13.53 4.64 0.38
CA CYS A 212 -14.74 4.69 -0.45
C CYS A 212 -14.55 5.57 -1.70
N PHE A 213 -13.87 6.72 -1.56
CA PHE A 213 -13.55 7.58 -2.70
C PHE A 213 -12.67 6.88 -3.74
N ALA A 214 -11.66 6.13 -3.30
CA ALA A 214 -10.81 5.36 -4.20
C ALA A 214 -11.61 4.29 -4.98
N LEU A 215 -12.54 3.58 -4.33
CA LEU A 215 -13.43 2.65 -5.04
C LEU A 215 -14.36 3.36 -6.02
N MET A 216 -14.93 4.50 -5.65
CA MET A 216 -15.76 5.29 -6.56
C MET A 216 -14.99 5.59 -7.84
N ALA A 217 -13.78 6.15 -7.70
CA ALA A 217 -12.94 6.52 -8.83
C ALA A 217 -12.62 5.33 -9.75
N ASN A 218 -12.34 4.15 -9.17
CA ASN A 218 -12.09 2.93 -9.95
C ASN A 218 -13.34 2.48 -10.71
N TRP A 219 -14.51 2.49 -10.07
CA TRP A 219 -15.74 1.98 -10.68
C TRP A 219 -16.39 2.95 -11.67
N THR A 220 -16.13 4.26 -11.58
CA THR A 220 -16.70 5.25 -12.52
C THR A 220 -16.31 4.95 -13.98
N ALA A 221 -15.13 4.37 -14.22
CA ALA A 221 -14.70 3.99 -15.57
C ALA A 221 -15.49 2.79 -16.14
N ASP A 222 -16.04 1.94 -15.28
CA ASP A 222 -16.77 0.71 -15.63
C ASP A 222 -18.30 0.91 -15.61
N GLU A 223 -18.77 2.14 -15.52
CA GLU A 223 -20.20 2.45 -15.56
C GLU A 223 -20.76 2.30 -16.98
N PHE A 224 -21.96 1.74 -17.06
CA PHE A 224 -22.59 1.41 -18.33
C PHE A 224 -24.06 1.79 -18.30
N ASP A 225 -24.48 2.55 -19.31
CA ASP A 225 -25.89 2.86 -19.54
C ASP A 225 -26.26 2.50 -20.98
N TYR A 226 -27.29 1.66 -21.11
CA TYR A 226 -27.80 1.23 -22.40
C TYR A 226 -29.32 1.15 -22.38
N SER A 227 -29.95 1.70 -23.41
CA SER A 227 -31.40 1.70 -23.57
C SER A 227 -31.77 1.28 -24.98
N ILE A 228 -32.59 0.21 -25.10
CA ILE A 228 -33.16 -0.23 -26.37
C ILE A 228 -34.64 -0.52 -26.22
N GLY A 229 -35.46 0.10 -27.09
CA GLY A 229 -36.89 -0.22 -27.20
C GLY A 229 -37.72 -0.01 -25.91
N GLY A 230 -37.31 0.89 -25.01
CA GLY A 230 -38.00 1.15 -23.75
C GLY A 230 -37.57 0.28 -22.56
N VAL A 231 -36.56 -0.59 -22.75
CA VAL A 231 -35.88 -1.30 -21.65
C VAL A 231 -34.49 -0.71 -21.49
N SER A 232 -34.19 -0.17 -20.31
CA SER A 232 -32.86 0.35 -19.94
C SER A 232 -32.15 -0.57 -18.97
N LEU A 233 -30.84 -0.73 -19.16
CA LEU A 233 -29.92 -1.35 -18.23
C LEU A 233 -28.87 -0.30 -17.85
N THR A 234 -28.90 0.12 -16.59
CA THR A 234 -27.96 1.08 -16.03
C THR A 234 -27.20 0.41 -14.90
N ILE A 235 -25.87 0.36 -15.01
CA ILE A 235 -24.97 -0.17 -13.99
C ILE A 235 -24.18 1.01 -13.44
N GLU A 236 -24.58 1.46 -12.25
CA GLU A 236 -23.96 2.56 -11.52
C GLU A 236 -23.51 2.05 -10.15
N LYS A 237 -22.23 1.65 -10.06
CA LYS A 237 -21.67 1.09 -8.83
C LYS A 237 -21.09 2.17 -7.92
N SER A 238 -20.61 3.29 -8.49
CA SER A 238 -19.97 4.36 -7.72
C SER A 238 -20.92 5.02 -6.72
N SER A 239 -22.20 5.19 -7.08
CA SER A 239 -23.25 5.80 -6.24
C SER A 239 -23.45 5.10 -4.88
N LYS A 240 -23.18 3.80 -4.79
CA LYS A 240 -23.26 3.04 -3.52
C LYS A 240 -22.10 3.38 -2.58
N TYR A 241 -20.90 3.52 -3.13
CA TYR A 241 -19.74 3.94 -2.36
C TYR A 241 -19.82 5.42 -1.97
N GLU A 242 -20.45 6.26 -2.80
CA GLU A 242 -20.73 7.67 -2.47
C GLU A 242 -21.60 7.81 -1.22
N THR A 243 -22.63 6.97 -1.09
CA THR A 243 -23.51 6.99 0.08
C THR A 243 -22.75 6.59 1.36
N MET A 244 -21.88 5.59 1.25
CA MET A 244 -21.03 5.14 2.37
C MET A 244 -20.00 6.20 2.76
N LYS A 245 -19.34 6.81 1.75
CA LYS A 245 -18.43 7.94 1.93
C LYS A 245 -19.10 9.10 2.66
N SER A 246 -20.27 9.53 2.17
CA SER A 246 -21.04 10.63 2.77
C SER A 246 -21.40 10.35 4.23
N SER A 247 -21.71 9.09 4.55
CA SER A 247 -21.99 8.66 5.92
C SER A 247 -20.76 8.75 6.82
N ALA A 248 -19.59 8.40 6.30
CA ALA A 248 -18.33 8.47 7.02
C ALA A 248 -17.86 9.93 7.23
N ASP A 249 -17.96 10.77 6.21
CA ASP A 249 -17.69 12.21 6.26
C ASP A 249 -18.53 12.89 7.36
N MET A 250 -19.83 12.60 7.43
CA MET A 250 -20.71 13.15 8.48
C MET A 250 -20.28 12.77 9.90
N GLN A 251 -19.72 11.57 10.11
CA GLN A 251 -19.23 11.17 11.44
C GLN A 251 -17.90 11.83 11.76
N PHE A 252 -17.04 12.00 10.76
CA PHE A 252 -15.79 12.72 10.90
C PHE A 252 -16.03 14.20 11.24
N ASP A 253 -16.94 14.87 10.53
CA ASP A 253 -17.30 16.27 10.79
C ASP A 253 -17.82 16.50 12.22
N LYS A 254 -18.66 15.59 12.73
CA LYS A 254 -19.10 15.65 14.14
C LYS A 254 -17.92 15.51 15.11
N ALA A 255 -16.95 14.67 14.77
CA ALA A 255 -15.76 14.48 15.59
C ALA A 255 -14.84 15.71 15.54
N THR A 256 -14.71 16.37 14.39
CA THR A 256 -13.91 17.60 14.25
C THR A 256 -14.57 18.77 14.96
N GLU A 257 -15.90 18.90 14.91
CA GLU A 257 -16.64 19.87 15.73
C GLU A 257 -16.39 19.65 17.23
N ALA A 258 -16.48 18.39 17.68
CA ALA A 258 -16.18 18.04 19.07
C ALA A 258 -14.71 18.34 19.42
N LYS A 259 -13.77 18.13 18.49
CA LYS A 259 -12.36 18.50 18.62
C LYS A 259 -12.22 20.02 18.82
N MET A 260 -12.87 20.82 17.98
CA MET A 260 -12.81 22.29 18.07
C MET A 260 -13.37 22.83 19.39
N MET A 261 -14.42 22.21 19.93
CA MET A 261 -14.99 22.62 21.22
C MET A 261 -14.04 22.45 22.41
N THR A 262 -12.95 21.68 22.26
CA THR A 262 -11.92 21.58 23.30
C THR A 262 -11.04 22.82 23.41
N VAL A 263 -11.07 23.69 22.39
CA VAL A 263 -10.35 24.96 22.41
C VAL A 263 -11.14 25.98 23.24
N LYS A 264 -10.50 26.54 24.27
CA LYS A 264 -11.08 27.66 25.02
C LYS A 264 -11.08 28.90 24.12
N ILE A 265 -12.21 29.19 23.48
CA ILE A 265 -12.39 30.42 22.72
C ILE A 265 -12.51 31.59 23.72
N MET A 266 -11.42 32.30 23.97
CA MET A 266 -11.50 33.63 24.59
C MET A 266 -12.06 34.60 23.56
N ARG A 267 -13.40 34.73 23.51
CA ARG A 267 -14.05 35.81 22.77
C ARG A 267 -13.61 37.11 23.46
N GLY A 268 -12.67 37.82 22.85
CA GLY A 268 -12.18 39.09 23.38
C GLY A 268 -13.35 39.95 23.80
N LEU A 269 -13.44 40.30 25.09
CA LEU A 269 -14.38 41.29 25.58
C LEU A 269 -14.11 42.55 24.77
N LYS A 270 -15.01 42.85 23.81
CA LYS A 270 -14.93 44.05 22.99
C LYS A 270 -15.00 45.23 23.96
N GLN A 271 -13.84 45.86 24.19
CA GLN A 271 -13.77 47.05 25.00
C GLN A 271 -14.73 48.07 24.37
N PRO A 272 -15.73 48.59 25.11
CA PRO A 272 -16.72 49.49 24.51
C PRO A 272 -15.97 50.70 23.93
N LYS A 273 -16.20 50.96 22.64
CA LYS A 273 -15.56 52.06 21.90
C LYS A 273 -15.82 53.44 22.54
N TYR A 274 -16.80 53.52 23.43
CA TYR A 274 -17.17 54.70 24.21
C TYR A 274 -17.41 54.33 25.68
N GLY A 275 -16.37 53.87 26.37
CA GLY A 275 -16.37 53.77 27.83
C GLY A 275 -16.17 55.14 28.49
N ILE A 276 -17.20 55.97 28.53
CA ILE A 276 -17.23 57.15 29.40
C ILE A 276 -17.54 56.66 30.82
N GLY A 277 -16.56 56.82 31.74
CA GLY A 277 -16.73 56.79 33.20
C GLY A 277 -17.34 55.51 33.76
N ILE A 278 -16.58 54.63 34.41
CA ILE A 278 -16.02 54.85 35.76
C ILE A 278 -14.73 54.02 35.82
N ARG A 279 -13.70 54.60 36.42
CA ARG A 279 -12.41 53.97 36.74
C ARG A 279 -12.59 52.49 37.12
N SER A 280 -12.30 51.59 36.18
CA SER A 280 -11.89 50.23 36.52
C SER A 280 -10.53 50.41 37.21
N ALA A 281 -10.57 50.42 38.54
CA ALA A 281 -9.40 50.41 39.36
C ALA A 281 -8.61 49.13 39.02
N PHE A 282 -7.42 49.36 38.44
CA PHE A 282 -6.36 48.38 38.18
C PHE A 282 -6.53 47.45 36.96
N GLY A 283 -6.26 48.02 35.78
CA GLY A 283 -5.57 47.29 34.70
C GLY A 283 -4.04 47.33 34.92
N PRO A 284 -3.27 46.32 34.47
CA PRO A 284 -1.92 46.03 34.97
C PRO A 284 -0.79 46.89 34.38
N HIS A 285 -1.09 48.06 33.81
CA HIS A 285 -0.07 48.87 33.14
C HIS A 285 -0.38 50.37 33.16
N VAL A 286 -0.08 51.03 34.29
CA VAL A 286 0.33 52.44 34.27
C VAL A 286 1.41 52.66 35.31
N GLY A 287 2.62 52.93 34.80
CA GLY A 287 3.80 53.28 35.58
C GLY A 287 3.70 54.65 36.25
N ARG A 288 4.76 54.96 37.02
CA ARG A 288 5.00 56.13 37.88
C ARG A 288 4.25 57.40 37.47
N GLY A 289 3.07 57.61 38.04
CA GLY A 289 2.31 58.86 38.01
C GLY A 289 2.06 59.35 39.43
N VAL A 290 2.68 60.46 39.78
CA VAL A 290 2.70 61.09 41.11
C VAL A 290 1.28 61.40 41.59
N LEU A 291 0.85 60.75 42.69
CA LEU A 291 -0.33 61.14 43.44
C LEU A 291 0.00 62.41 44.26
N GLY A 292 -0.34 63.58 43.74
CA GLY A 292 -0.28 64.84 44.48
C GLY A 292 -1.47 64.96 45.46
N PRO A 293 -1.26 65.44 46.70
CA PRO A 293 -2.29 65.49 47.73
C PRO A 293 -3.11 66.79 47.58
N ARG A 294 -4.01 66.81 46.60
CA ARG A 294 -5.03 67.86 46.49
C ARG A 294 -6.30 67.23 45.96
N ASN A 295 -7.07 66.60 46.85
CA ASN A 295 -8.54 66.48 46.80
C ASN A 295 -9.02 65.67 48.01
N PHE A 296 -8.69 66.14 49.21
CA PHE A 296 -9.48 65.91 50.41
C PHE A 296 -9.85 67.28 50.97
N LEU A 297 -10.89 67.88 50.40
CA LEU A 297 -11.77 68.89 50.98
C LEU A 297 -13.07 68.87 50.17
#